data_AF-A0A1G8TNQ1-F1
#
_entry.id   AF-A0A1G8TNQ1-F1
#
_cell.length_a   1.000
_cell.length_b   1.000
_cell.length_c   1.000
_cell.angle_alpha   90.00
_cell.angle_beta   90.00
_cell.angle_gamma   90.00
#
_symmetry.space_group_name_H-M   'P 1'
#
loop_
_entity.id
_entity.type
_entity.pdbx_description
1 polymer ?
#
loop_
_entity_poly.entity_id
_entity_poly.type
_entity_poly.pdbx_seq_one_letter_code
_entity_poly.pdbx_strand_id
1 'polypeptide(L)'
;MTISDRVFEKLKQNKMSQKEFSEATGISQSTISEWKSKRTNPTSEKIMIICKVLDVTPEWLLSGIENTGERGNNSEWYIIDKKTDMGILIKCFHEMDEYQRGRLMGYIEALNNLKG
;
A
#
# COMPACT_ATOMS: atom_id res chain seq x y z
N MET A 1 -11.24 5.18 15.00
CA MET A 1 -11.46 4.02 14.12
C MET A 1 -10.23 3.13 14.24
N THR A 2 -10.41 1.89 14.68
CA THR A 2 -9.33 0.87 14.73
C THR A 2 -9.09 0.30 13.34
N ILE A 3 -8.02 -0.50 13.17
CA ILE A 3 -7.78 -1.23 11.92
C ILE A 3 -8.94 -2.18 11.64
N SER A 4 -9.44 -2.88 12.66
CA SER A 4 -10.60 -3.76 12.53
C SER A 4 -11.86 -3.01 12.09
N ASP A 5 -12.13 -1.82 12.62
CA ASP A 5 -13.24 -0.97 12.16
C ASP A 5 -13.15 -0.70 10.64
N ARG A 6 -11.96 -0.35 10.14
CA ARG A 6 -11.74 -0.08 8.70
C ARG A 6 -11.95 -1.31 7.83
N VAL A 7 -11.51 -2.49 8.30
CA VAL A 7 -11.76 -3.76 7.61
C VAL A 7 -13.25 -3.99 7.44
N PHE A 8 -14.03 -3.90 8.52
CA PHE A 8 -15.47 -4.14 8.46
C PHE A 8 -16.22 -3.08 7.65
N GLU A 9 -15.77 -1.82 7.71
CA GLU A 9 -16.30 -0.77 6.85
C GLU A 9 -16.08 -1.13 5.37
N LYS A 10 -14.87 -1.55 5.00
CA LYS A 10 -14.55 -1.88 3.61
C LYS A 10 -15.27 -3.13 3.12
N LEU A 11 -15.46 -4.14 3.98
CA LEU A 11 -16.32 -5.29 3.68
C LEU A 11 -17.75 -4.87 3.35
N LYS A 12 -18.32 -3.95 4.14
CA LYS A 12 -19.66 -3.41 3.90
C LYS A 12 -19.72 -2.62 2.59
N GLN A 13 -18.73 -1.76 2.31
CA GLN A 13 -18.65 -1.00 1.06
C GLN A 13 -18.55 -1.92 -0.16
N ASN A 14 -17.74 -2.98 -0.06
CA ASN A 14 -17.53 -3.96 -1.13
C ASN A 14 -18.66 -4.99 -1.25
N LYS A 15 -19.69 -4.93 -0.38
CA LYS A 15 -20.75 -5.96 -0.25
C LYS A 15 -20.20 -7.38 -0.09
N MET A 16 -19.02 -7.50 0.53
CA MET A 16 -18.33 -8.76 0.76
C MET A 16 -18.72 -9.32 2.14
N SER A 17 -19.17 -10.56 2.17
CA SER A 17 -19.47 -11.26 3.42
C SER A 17 -18.19 -11.63 4.17
N GLN A 18 -18.31 -11.83 5.48
CA GLN A 18 -17.20 -12.32 6.30
C GLN A 18 -16.69 -13.70 5.86
N LYS A 19 -17.58 -14.53 5.30
CA LYS A 19 -17.22 -15.84 4.74
C LYS A 19 -16.33 -15.69 3.51
N GLU A 20 -16.75 -14.89 2.53
CA GLU A 20 -15.96 -14.64 1.31
C GLU A 20 -14.61 -14.01 1.66
N PHE A 21 -14.59 -13.08 2.61
CA PHE A 21 -13.35 -12.47 3.08
C PHE A 21 -12.42 -13.48 3.76
N SER A 22 -12.98 -14.38 4.57
CA SER A 22 -12.23 -15.48 5.20
C SER A 22 -11.59 -16.40 4.16
N GLU A 23 -12.36 -16.78 3.14
CA GLU A 23 -11.89 -17.64 2.04
C GLU A 23 -10.81 -16.95 1.20
N ALA A 24 -10.99 -15.66 0.89
CA ALA A 24 -10.04 -14.89 0.09
C ALA A 24 -8.72 -14.57 0.82
N THR A 25 -8.78 -14.37 2.15
CA THR A 25 -7.59 -14.05 2.96
C THR A 25 -6.91 -15.27 3.59
N GLY A 26 -7.61 -16.41 3.67
CA GLY A 26 -7.20 -17.57 4.45
C GLY A 26 -7.29 -17.37 5.97
N ILE A 27 -7.83 -16.24 6.44
CA ILE A 27 -8.01 -15.96 7.87
C ILE A 27 -9.32 -16.59 8.30
N SER A 28 -9.33 -17.36 9.41
CA SER A 28 -10.56 -18.02 9.86
C SER A 28 -11.67 -17.03 10.21
N GLN A 29 -12.92 -17.42 9.94
CA GLN A 29 -14.08 -16.61 10.35
C GLN A 29 -14.12 -16.37 11.85
N SER A 30 -13.63 -17.32 12.68
CA SER A 30 -13.56 -17.13 14.13
C SER A 30 -12.62 -15.98 14.50
N THR A 31 -11.43 -15.91 13.91
CA THR A 31 -10.49 -14.80 14.12
C THR A 31 -11.08 -13.47 13.66
N ILE A 32 -11.76 -13.43 12.51
CA ILE A 32 -12.40 -12.20 12.02
C ILE A 32 -13.50 -11.75 12.99
N SER A 33 -14.36 -12.66 13.45
CA SER A 33 -15.39 -12.36 14.46
C SER A 33 -14.81 -11.83 15.76
N GLU A 34 -13.68 -12.38 16.21
CA GLU A 34 -12.99 -11.92 17.43
C GLU A 34 -12.52 -10.48 17.36
N TRP A 35 -12.09 -9.98 16.19
CA TRP A 35 -11.71 -8.57 16.04
C TRP A 35 -12.84 -7.62 16.42
N LYS A 36 -14.08 -8.00 16.09
CA LYS A 36 -15.27 -7.22 16.42
C LYS A 36 -15.67 -7.38 17.89
N SER A 37 -15.72 -8.62 18.40
CA SER A 37 -16.22 -8.89 19.76
C SER A 37 -15.22 -8.51 20.85
N LYS A 38 -13.92 -8.76 20.64
CA LYS A 38 -12.84 -8.48 21.59
C LYS A 38 -12.15 -7.14 21.34
N ARG A 39 -12.59 -6.37 20.33
CA ARG A 39 -11.97 -5.11 19.89
C ARG A 39 -10.46 -5.25 19.62
N THR A 40 -10.07 -6.38 19.03
CA THR A 40 -8.68 -6.64 18.64
C THR A 40 -8.45 -6.25 17.18
N ASN A 41 -7.17 -6.06 16.81
CA ASN A 41 -6.76 -5.78 15.44
C ASN A 41 -6.15 -7.04 14.79
N PRO A 42 -6.18 -7.16 13.46
CA PRO A 42 -5.34 -8.13 12.76
C PRO A 42 -3.86 -7.94 13.12
N THR A 43 -3.12 -9.04 13.14
CA THR A 43 -1.66 -9.01 13.31
C THR A 43 -0.98 -8.43 12.06
N SER A 44 0.25 -7.95 12.21
CA SER A 44 1.03 -7.36 11.10
C SER A 44 1.15 -8.27 9.89
N GLU A 45 1.34 -9.58 10.10
CA GLU A 45 1.43 -10.61 9.04
C GLU A 45 0.17 -10.68 8.16
N LYS A 46 -0.99 -10.30 8.70
CA LYS A 46 -2.27 -10.34 7.99
C LYS A 46 -2.54 -9.06 7.19
N ILE A 47 -1.81 -7.98 7.44
CA ILE A 47 -2.09 -6.66 6.86
C ILE A 47 -2.02 -6.71 5.33
N MET A 48 -0.95 -7.28 4.76
CA MET A 48 -0.76 -7.25 3.31
C MET A 48 -1.82 -8.06 2.55
N ILE A 49 -2.24 -9.22 3.07
CA ILE A 49 -3.30 -10.01 2.42
C ILE A 49 -4.66 -9.33 2.54
N ILE A 50 -4.95 -8.68 3.68
CA ILE A 50 -6.17 -7.88 3.86
C ILE A 50 -6.21 -6.73 2.85
N CYS A 51 -5.11 -5.97 2.75
CA CYS A 51 -4.95 -4.88 1.78
C CYS A 51 -5.20 -5.35 0.34
N LYS A 52 -4.59 -6.48 -0.03
CA LYS A 52 -4.77 -7.08 -1.36
C LYS A 52 -6.22 -7.46 -1.66
N VAL A 53 -6.92 -8.10 -0.72
CA VAL A 53 -8.30 -8.57 -0.91
C VAL A 53 -9.30 -7.41 -0.92
N LEU A 54 -9.06 -6.37 -0.11
CA LEU A 54 -9.95 -5.22 0.02
C LEU A 54 -9.64 -4.08 -0.97
N ASP A 55 -8.57 -4.23 -1.76
CA ASP A 55 -8.06 -3.22 -2.69
C ASP A 55 -7.81 -1.87 -2.01
N VAL A 56 -7.03 -1.91 -0.91
CA VAL A 56 -6.63 -0.72 -0.14
C VAL A 56 -5.14 -0.75 0.15
N THR A 57 -4.54 0.42 0.40
CA THR A 57 -3.14 0.48 0.78
C THR A 57 -2.94 0.18 2.28
N PRO A 58 -1.76 -0.32 2.69
CA PRO A 58 -1.43 -0.48 4.10
C PRO A 58 -1.53 0.83 4.88
N GLU A 59 -1.16 1.96 4.29
CA GLU A 59 -1.22 3.27 4.92
C GLU A 59 -2.65 3.63 5.28
N TRP A 60 -3.59 3.46 4.35
CA TRP A 60 -5.01 3.70 4.64
C TRP A 60 -5.52 2.75 5.73
N LEU A 61 -5.20 1.46 5.63
CA LEU A 61 -5.68 0.46 6.59
C LEU A 61 -5.17 0.73 8.02
N LEU A 62 -3.89 1.14 8.15
CA LEU A 62 -3.23 1.39 9.43
C LEU A 62 -3.57 2.78 10.00
N SER A 63 -3.48 3.84 9.19
CA SER A 63 -3.61 5.23 9.63
C SER A 63 -5.02 5.83 9.43
N GLY A 64 -5.79 5.32 8.47
CA GLY A 64 -7.07 5.90 8.06
C GLY A 64 -6.96 7.18 7.25
N ILE A 65 -5.76 7.53 6.80
CA ILE A 65 -5.51 8.65 5.91
C ILE A 65 -5.76 8.17 4.48
N GLU A 66 -6.72 8.78 3.79
CA GLU A 66 -6.83 8.67 2.34
C GLU A 66 -5.86 9.68 1.71
N ASN A 67 -4.98 9.21 0.82
CA ASN A 67 -4.07 10.07 0.04
C ASN A 67 -4.79 10.94 -1.00
N THR A 68 -6.10 11.13 -0.88
CA THR A 68 -6.97 11.85 -1.84
C THR A 68 -7.33 13.26 -1.38
N GLY A 69 -6.91 13.71 -0.19
CA GLY A 69 -7.15 15.05 0.31
C GLY A 69 -5.86 15.83 0.59
N GLU A 70 -5.89 17.14 0.39
CA GLU A 70 -4.82 18.12 0.68
C GLU A 70 -4.36 18.19 2.16
N ARG A 71 -4.79 17.23 3.00
CA ARG A 71 -4.38 17.03 4.39
C ARG A 71 -3.55 15.77 4.62
N GLY A 72 -3.28 14.99 3.58
CA GLY A 72 -2.30 13.91 3.66
C GLY A 72 -0.92 14.53 3.88
N ASN A 73 -0.23 14.13 4.95
CA ASN A 73 1.21 14.37 5.03
C ASN A 73 1.82 13.96 3.70
N ASN A 74 2.52 14.87 3.02
CA ASN A 74 3.34 14.51 1.86
C ASN A 74 4.31 13.43 2.34
N SER A 75 4.00 12.17 2.04
CA SER A 75 4.86 11.06 2.40
C SER A 75 6.23 11.34 1.80
N GLU A 76 7.27 11.37 2.63
CA GLU A 76 8.66 11.48 2.16
C GLU A 76 9.05 10.32 1.23
N TRP A 77 8.23 9.26 1.21
CA TRP A 77 8.45 8.02 0.50
C TRP A 77 7.41 7.81 -0.59
N TYR A 78 7.86 7.40 -1.78
CA TYR A 78 7.01 6.95 -2.88
C TYR A 78 6.79 5.44 -2.81
N ILE A 79 5.54 5.00 -2.97
CA ILE A 79 5.21 3.58 -3.20
C ILE A 79 5.18 3.37 -4.71
N ILE A 80 6.02 2.45 -5.19
CA ILE A 80 6.24 2.24 -6.63
C ILE A 80 6.02 0.77 -6.94
N ASP A 81 5.06 0.47 -7.82
CA ASP A 81 4.90 -0.88 -8.35
C ASP A 81 6.08 -1.21 -9.27
N LYS A 82 6.77 -2.32 -8.98
CA LYS A 82 7.94 -2.81 -9.71
C LYS A 82 7.66 -3.08 -11.21
N LYS A 83 6.40 -3.23 -11.61
CA LYS A 83 5.98 -3.46 -13.00
C LYS A 83 5.83 -2.17 -13.82
N THR A 84 5.81 -1.01 -13.16
CA THR A 84 5.74 0.29 -13.84
C THR A 84 7.10 0.71 -14.38
N ASP A 85 7.13 1.64 -15.33
CA ASP A 85 8.38 2.20 -15.86
C ASP A 85 9.27 2.77 -14.75
N MET A 86 8.68 3.41 -13.74
CA MET A 86 9.42 3.93 -12.59
C MET A 86 10.01 2.80 -11.72
N GLY A 87 9.25 1.71 -11.54
CA GLY A 87 9.74 0.52 -10.83
C GLY A 87 10.88 -0.18 -11.57
N ILE A 88 10.78 -0.30 -12.89
CA ILE A 88 11.83 -0.83 -13.76
C ILE A 88 13.07 0.07 -13.69
N LEU A 89 12.90 1.38 -13.77
CA LEU A 89 14.00 2.36 -13.66
C LEU A 89 14.76 2.19 -12.35
N ILE A 90 14.06 2.14 -11.21
CA ILE A 90 14.70 1.98 -9.90
C ILE A 90 15.45 0.65 -9.80
N LYS A 91 14.86 -0.44 -10.33
CA LYS A 91 15.52 -1.74 -10.36
C LYS A 91 16.82 -1.68 -11.17
N CYS A 92 16.77 -1.13 -12.38
CA CYS A 92 17.95 -0.98 -13.23
C CYS A 92 19.01 -0.07 -12.57
N PHE A 93 18.59 1.04 -11.96
CA PHE A 93 19.50 1.95 -11.26
C PHE A 93 20.23 1.26 -10.11
N HIS A 94 19.55 0.37 -9.38
CA HIS A 94 20.17 -0.39 -8.30
C HIS A 94 21.26 -1.35 -8.80
N GLU A 95 21.12 -1.89 -10.02
CA GLU A 95 22.09 -2.79 -10.66
C GLU A 95 23.27 -2.05 -11.30
N MET A 96 23.17 -0.72 -11.50
CA MET A 96 24.23 0.10 -12.09
C MET A 96 25.40 0.36 -11.14
N ASP A 97 26.59 0.53 -11.72
CA ASP A 97 27.76 1.07 -11.02
C ASP A 97 27.67 2.60 -10.82
N GLU A 98 28.59 3.15 -10.03
CA GLU A 98 28.61 4.59 -9.69
C GLU A 98 28.76 5.50 -10.93
N TYR A 99 29.55 5.07 -11.92
CA TYR A 99 29.76 5.83 -13.15
C TYR A 99 28.47 5.88 -13.99
N GLN A 100 27.81 4.74 -14.18
CA GLN A 100 26.54 4.63 -14.89
C GLN A 100 25.44 5.44 -14.21
N ARG A 101 25.35 5.37 -12.87
CA ARG A 101 24.41 6.19 -12.10
C ARG A 101 24.68 7.68 -12.27
N GLY A 102 25.94 8.10 -12.20
CA GLY A 102 26.34 9.49 -12.43
C GLY A 102 25.97 9.99 -13.83
N ARG A 103 26.17 9.16 -14.86
CA ARG A 103 25.76 9.47 -16.24
C ARG A 103 24.25 9.65 -16.36
N LEU A 104 23.46 8.76 -15.76
CA LEU A 104 21.99 8.89 -15.77
C LEU A 104 21.53 10.17 -15.07
N MET A 105 22.11 10.50 -13.91
CA MET A 105 21.78 11.72 -13.19
C MET A 105 22.07 12.98 -14.03
N GLY A 106 23.21 13.02 -14.72
CA GLY A 106 23.53 14.12 -15.63
C GLY A 106 22.52 14.28 -16.77
N TYR A 107 21.99 13.17 -17.31
CA TYR A 107 20.91 13.23 -18.30
C TYR A 107 19.61 13.77 -17.72
N ILE A 108 19.23 13.36 -16.50
CA ILE A 108 18.03 13.85 -15.82
C ILE A 108 18.15 15.37 -15.57
N GLU A 109 19.29 15.84 -15.09
CA GLU A 109 19.57 17.26 -14.87
C GLU A 109 19.47 18.06 -16.18
N ALA A 110 20.09 17.58 -17.25
CA ALA A 110 20.01 18.21 -18.56
C ALA A 110 18.56 18.31 -19.06
N LEU A 111 17.78 17.23 -18.95
CA LEU A 111 16.37 17.21 -19.35
C LEU A 111 15.48 18.15 -18.52
N ASN A 112 15.76 18.28 -17.22
CA ASN A 112 15.04 19.22 -16.36
C ASN A 112 15.35 20.68 -16.72
N ASN A 113 16.61 20.98 -17.04
CA ASN A 113 17.04 22.31 -17.45
C ASN A 113 16.50 22.73 -18.82
N LEU A 114 16.10 21.79 -19.68
CA LEU A 114 15.43 22.08 -20.96
C LEU A 114 13.94 22.43 -20.81
N LYS A 115 13.34 22.19 -19.63
CA LYS A 115 11.94 22.52 -19.35
C LYS A 115 11.76 23.90 -18.69
N GLY A 116 12.86 24.63 -18.49
CA GLY A 116 12.89 26.01 -17.98
C GLY A 116 12.92 27.04 -19.09
#